data_AF-A0A502FPQ9-F1
#
_entry.id   AF-A0A502FPQ9-F1
#
_cell.length_a   1.000
_cell.length_b   1.000
_cell.length_c   1.000
_cell.angle_alpha   90.00
_cell.angle_beta   90.00
_cell.angle_gamma   90.00
#
_symmetry.space_group_name_H-M   'P 1'
#
loop_
_entity.id
_entity.type
_entity.pdbx_description
1 polymer ?
#
loop_
_entity_poly.entity_id
_entity_poly.type
_entity_poly.pdbx_seq_one_letter_code
_entity_poly.pdbx_strand_id
1 'polypeptide(L)'
;MMRARQLGRQFRDIERSVRALPKRNCERLSSLTLREIGQASRSDFPHLYGTAPEARYLPWGQGTDAGYERARSNNSEVALRGIALWLAVAYHETKNSPHASLQPQHRQVMQLLRELKEVHSSGHAVDSWMQESAVA
;
A
#
# COMPACT_ATOMS: atom_id res chain seq x y z
N MET A 1 21.88 6.93 5.45
CA MET A 1 20.59 6.24 5.21
C MET A 1 19.43 6.95 5.91
N MET A 2 18.95 8.06 5.33
CA MET A 2 17.76 8.76 5.85
C MET A 2 16.46 8.11 5.35
N ARG A 3 16.45 7.63 4.09
CA ARG A 3 15.25 7.05 3.47
C ARG A 3 14.76 5.76 4.14
N ALA A 4 15.66 4.82 4.43
CA ALA A 4 15.31 3.58 5.13
C ALA A 4 14.70 3.83 6.52
N ARG A 5 15.19 4.85 7.24
CA ARG A 5 14.66 5.27 8.54
C ARG A 5 13.28 5.92 8.39
N GLN A 6 13.10 6.79 7.40
CA GLN A 6 11.82 7.41 7.07
C GLN A 6 10.75 6.37 6.74
N LEU A 7 11.04 5.46 5.80
CA LEU A 7 10.13 4.37 5.43
C LEU A 7 9.83 3.47 6.62
N GLY A 8 10.83 3.12 7.44
CA GLY A 8 10.61 2.32 8.65
C GLY A 8 9.73 3.02 9.70
N ARG A 9 9.78 4.35 9.81
CA ARG A 9 8.87 5.11 10.68
C ARG A 9 7.45 5.10 10.11
N GLN A 10 7.29 5.48 8.84
CA GLN A 10 5.99 5.53 8.18
C GLN A 10 5.32 4.15 8.14
N PHE A 11 6.08 3.08 7.87
CA PHE A 11 5.56 1.72 7.84
C PHE A 11 4.88 1.33 9.15
N ARG A 12 5.50 1.61 10.31
CA ARG A 12 4.92 1.26 11.62
C ARG A 12 3.58 1.95 11.87
N ASP A 13 3.45 3.19 11.42
CA ASP A 13 2.20 3.94 11.56
C ASP A 13 1.13 3.42 10.58
N ILE A 14 1.51 3.16 9.33
CA ILE A 14 0.63 2.59 8.31
C ILE A 14 0.15 1.20 8.72
N GLU A 15 1.04 0.33 9.16
CA GLU A 15 0.72 -1.00 9.66
C GLU A 15 -0.29 -0.93 10.81
N ARG A 16 -0.06 -0.03 11.77
CA ARG A 16 -1.02 0.21 12.87
C ARG A 16 -2.38 0.64 12.33
N SER A 17 -2.43 1.58 11.38
CA SER A 17 -3.67 2.02 10.76
C SER A 17 -4.39 0.87 10.06
N VAL A 18 -3.67 0.04 9.30
CA VAL A 18 -4.23 -1.13 8.62
C VAL A 18 -4.81 -2.13 9.62
N ARG A 19 -4.07 -2.46 10.68
CA ARG A 19 -4.52 -3.41 11.72
C ARG A 19 -5.72 -2.90 12.52
N ALA A 20 -5.95 -1.58 12.57
CA ALA A 20 -7.11 -0.97 13.22
C ALA A 20 -8.35 -0.88 12.32
N LEU A 21 -8.25 -1.22 11.02
CA LEU A 21 -9.39 -1.15 10.11
C LEU A 21 -10.39 -2.30 10.36
N PRO A 22 -11.70 -2.03 10.24
CA PRO A 22 -12.71 -3.09 10.15
C PRO A 22 -12.47 -3.99 8.93
N LYS A 23 -12.87 -5.27 9.02
CA LYS A 23 -12.66 -6.28 7.95
C LYS A 23 -13.10 -5.80 6.57
N ARG A 24 -14.29 -5.19 6.46
CA ARG A 24 -14.82 -4.62 5.21
C ARG A 24 -13.89 -3.55 4.59
N ASN A 25 -13.26 -2.73 5.44
CA ASN A 25 -12.32 -1.72 4.97
C ASN A 25 -10.97 -2.33 4.60
N CYS A 26 -10.55 -3.44 5.23
CA CYS A 26 -9.36 -4.20 4.83
C CYS A 26 -9.52 -4.82 3.44
N GLU A 27 -10.67 -5.44 3.14
CA GLU A 27 -10.97 -6.00 1.82
C GLU A 27 -10.93 -4.91 0.73
N ARG A 28 -11.57 -3.77 1.02
CA ARG A 28 -11.55 -2.62 0.12
C ARG A 28 -10.14 -2.05 -0.06
N LEU A 29 -9.37 -1.95 1.02
CA LEU A 29 -7.98 -1.50 0.97
C LEU A 29 -7.13 -2.44 0.11
N SER A 30 -7.34 -3.75 0.22
CA SER A 30 -6.65 -4.76 -0.59
C SER A 30 -6.89 -4.53 -2.08
N SER A 31 -8.16 -4.39 -2.49
CA SER A 31 -8.53 -4.09 -3.87
C SER A 31 -7.92 -2.78 -4.39
N LEU A 32 -7.96 -1.71 -3.57
CA LEU A 32 -7.34 -0.44 -3.91
C LEU A 32 -5.83 -0.57 -4.06
N THR A 33 -5.17 -1.26 -3.15
CA THR A 33 -3.71 -1.42 -3.15
C THR A 33 -3.25 -2.20 -4.38
N LEU A 34 -3.93 -3.30 -4.74
CA LEU A 34 -3.64 -4.06 -5.96
C LEU A 34 -3.82 -3.19 -7.22
N ARG A 35 -4.88 -2.37 -7.26
CA ARG A 35 -5.10 -1.43 -8.36
C ARG A 35 -3.97 -0.40 -8.45
N GLU A 36 -3.58 0.24 -7.35
CA GLU A 36 -2.52 1.23 -7.31
C GLU A 36 -1.16 0.64 -7.69
N ILE A 37 -0.82 -0.58 -7.23
CA ILE A 37 0.40 -1.29 -7.65
C ILE A 37 0.39 -1.51 -9.18
N GLY A 38 -0.75 -1.92 -9.73
CA GLY A 38 -0.92 -2.11 -11.16
C GLY A 38 -0.78 -0.82 -11.97
N GLN A 39 -1.35 0.29 -11.48
CA GLN A 39 -1.19 1.61 -12.10
C GLN A 39 0.25 2.11 -12.04
N ALA A 40 0.90 2.03 -10.88
CA ALA A 40 2.29 2.41 -10.71
C ALA A 40 3.21 1.63 -11.64
N SER A 41 2.96 0.33 -11.83
CA SER A 41 3.75 -0.53 -12.72
C SER A 41 3.68 -0.14 -14.20
N ARG A 42 2.64 0.60 -14.61
CA ARG A 42 2.47 1.11 -15.98
C ARG A 42 3.11 2.48 -16.20
N SER A 43 3.58 3.13 -15.13
CA SER A 43 4.31 4.40 -15.22
C SER A 43 5.75 4.16 -15.66
N ASP A 44 6.32 5.12 -16.40
CA ASP A 44 7.74 5.09 -16.80
C ASP A 44 8.69 4.93 -15.60
N PHE A 45 8.32 5.52 -14.47
CA PHE A 45 9.08 5.46 -13.22
C PHE A 45 8.16 5.05 -12.05
N PRO A 46 7.91 3.74 -11.83
CA PRO A 46 6.98 3.27 -10.81
C PRO A 46 7.29 3.74 -9.38
N HIS A 47 8.57 3.94 -9.05
CA HIS A 47 9.04 4.45 -7.76
C HIS A 47 8.77 5.97 -7.57
N LEU A 48 8.43 6.69 -8.64
CA LEU A 48 8.02 8.09 -8.61
C LEU A 48 6.50 8.27 -8.71
N TYR A 49 5.73 7.17 -8.70
CA TYR A 49 4.28 7.24 -8.82
C TYR A 49 3.66 8.14 -7.72
N GLY A 50 2.72 9.01 -8.13
CA GLY A 50 2.13 10.02 -7.25
C GLY A 50 3.01 11.25 -6.97
N THR A 51 4.18 11.38 -7.60
CA THR A 51 5.05 12.56 -7.52
C THR A 51 4.70 13.54 -8.63
N ALA A 52 4.67 14.84 -8.30
CA ALA A 52 4.40 15.89 -9.29
C ALA A 52 5.53 15.96 -10.35
N PRO A 53 5.24 16.34 -11.61
CA PRO A 53 6.22 16.37 -12.70
C PRO A 53 7.50 17.15 -12.39
N GLU A 54 7.39 18.18 -11.56
CA GLU A 54 8.46 19.10 -11.17
C GLU A 54 9.49 18.42 -10.26
N ALA A 55 9.12 17.34 -9.56
CA ALA A 55 9.95 16.63 -8.59
C ALA A 55 10.56 15.32 -9.13
N ARG A 56 10.50 15.08 -10.45
CA ARG A 56 11.01 13.86 -11.11
C ARG A 56 12.53 13.66 -11.02
N TYR A 57 13.29 14.69 -10.67
CA TYR A 57 14.76 14.66 -10.59
C TYR A 57 15.29 14.30 -9.20
N LEU A 58 14.40 14.05 -8.22
CA LEU A 58 14.81 13.60 -6.90
C LEU A 58 15.15 12.11 -6.91
N PRO A 59 16.12 11.66 -6.08
CA PRO A 59 16.49 10.25 -6.00
C PRO A 59 15.36 9.36 -5.46
N TRP A 60 14.32 9.96 -4.87
CA TRP A 60 13.14 9.30 -4.33
C TRP A 60 11.90 10.12 -4.69
N GLY A 61 10.80 9.43 -5.00
CA GLY A 61 9.51 10.08 -5.22
C GLY A 61 8.87 10.58 -3.92
N GLN A 62 7.96 11.54 -4.06
CA GLN A 62 7.14 12.06 -2.95
C GLN A 62 5.87 11.22 -2.70
N GLY A 63 5.63 10.18 -3.49
CA GLY A 63 4.42 9.36 -3.41
C GLY A 63 4.19 8.72 -2.05
N THR A 64 5.25 8.28 -1.35
CA THR A 64 5.14 7.77 0.02
C THR A 64 4.83 8.88 1.02
N ASP A 65 5.40 10.07 0.87
CA ASP A 65 5.09 11.19 1.78
C ASP A 65 3.65 11.66 1.59
N ALA A 66 3.21 11.82 0.34
CA ALA A 66 1.83 12.16 0.00
C ALA A 66 0.82 11.09 0.47
N GLY A 67 1.16 9.81 0.29
CA GLY A 67 0.35 8.70 0.78
C GLY A 67 0.25 8.69 2.31
N TYR A 68 1.36 8.92 3.00
CA TYR A 68 1.44 8.96 4.46
C TYR A 68 0.65 10.13 5.06
N GLU A 69 0.73 11.32 4.47
CA GLU A 69 -0.09 12.47 4.89
C GLU A 69 -1.58 12.17 4.74
N ARG A 70 -2.00 11.63 3.60
CA ARG A 70 -3.40 11.25 3.35
C ARG A 70 -3.88 10.17 4.30
N ALA A 71 -3.04 9.20 4.62
CA ALA A 71 -3.34 8.11 5.57
C ALA A 71 -3.71 8.61 6.98
N ARG A 72 -3.25 9.82 7.35
CA ARG A 72 -3.54 10.46 8.65
C ARG A 72 -4.77 11.37 8.62
N SER A 73 -5.48 11.44 7.49
CA SER A 73 -6.70 12.24 7.38
C SER A 73 -7.81 11.71 8.28
N ASN A 74 -8.62 12.62 8.83
CA ASN A 74 -9.84 12.27 9.56
C ASN A 74 -10.94 11.72 8.63
N ASN A 75 -10.79 11.89 7.31
CA ASN A 75 -11.69 11.30 6.33
C ASN A 75 -11.23 9.88 5.99
N SER A 76 -12.07 8.89 6.30
CA SER A 76 -11.77 7.47 6.11
C SER A 76 -11.48 7.09 4.66
N GLU A 77 -12.13 7.72 3.67
CA GLU A 77 -11.86 7.50 2.25
C GLU A 77 -10.47 8.00 1.85
N VAL A 78 -10.12 9.20 2.32
CA VAL A 78 -8.81 9.81 2.06
C VAL A 78 -7.72 8.97 2.73
N ALA A 79 -7.97 8.51 3.96
CA ALA A 79 -7.06 7.65 4.69
C ALA A 79 -6.82 6.32 3.95
N LEU A 80 -7.89 5.63 3.53
CA LEU A 80 -7.79 4.36 2.79
C LEU A 80 -7.01 4.51 1.47
N ARG A 81 -7.31 5.55 0.69
CA ARG A 81 -6.58 5.83 -0.57
C ARG A 81 -5.14 6.22 -0.31
N GLY A 82 -4.86 6.96 0.77
CA GLY A 82 -3.51 7.30 1.21
C GLY A 82 -2.67 6.08 1.55
N ILE A 83 -3.24 5.14 2.31
CA ILE A 83 -2.58 3.87 2.65
C ILE A 83 -2.29 3.05 1.37
N ALA A 84 -3.26 2.93 0.46
CA ALA A 84 -3.09 2.20 -0.79
C ALA A 84 -1.95 2.78 -1.65
N LEU A 85 -1.92 4.12 -1.80
CA LEU A 85 -0.84 4.83 -2.50
C LEU A 85 0.50 4.57 -1.83
N TRP A 86 0.57 4.69 -0.50
CA TRP A 86 1.80 4.48 0.26
C TRP A 86 2.36 3.07 0.03
N LEU A 87 1.52 2.04 0.13
CA LEU A 87 1.90 0.64 -0.08
C LEU A 87 2.40 0.39 -1.50
N ALA A 88 1.71 0.96 -2.51
CA ALA A 88 2.10 0.80 -3.91
C ALA A 88 3.47 1.40 -4.22
N VAL A 89 3.71 2.65 -3.77
CA VAL A 89 4.99 3.33 -4.01
C VAL A 89 6.11 2.69 -3.20
N ALA A 90 5.88 2.37 -1.91
CA ALA A 90 6.88 1.72 -1.07
C ALA A 90 7.28 0.34 -1.61
N TYR A 91 6.34 -0.42 -2.19
CA TYR A 91 6.64 -1.67 -2.87
C TYR A 91 7.62 -1.45 -4.03
N HIS A 92 7.31 -0.54 -4.95
CA HIS A 92 8.15 -0.28 -6.13
C HIS A 92 9.49 0.37 -5.79
N GLU A 93 9.52 1.22 -4.77
CA GLU A 93 10.75 1.85 -4.29
C GLU A 93 11.70 0.83 -3.66
N THR A 94 11.18 -0.17 -2.94
CA THR A 94 12.01 -1.15 -2.25
C THR A 94 12.34 -2.41 -3.07
N LYS A 95 11.47 -2.82 -4.01
CA LYS A 95 11.59 -4.08 -4.78
C LYS A 95 12.90 -4.21 -5.56
N ASN A 96 13.28 -3.16 -6.28
CA ASN A 96 14.47 -3.15 -7.14
C ASN A 96 15.58 -2.23 -6.60
N SER A 97 15.54 -1.93 -5.30
CA SER A 97 16.50 -1.01 -4.70
C SER A 97 17.91 -1.63 -4.67
N PRO A 98 18.95 -0.93 -5.17
CA PRO A 98 20.34 -1.37 -5.03
C PRO A 98 20.87 -1.24 -3.59
N HIS A 99 20.14 -0.53 -2.73
CA HIS A 99 20.54 -0.32 -1.33
C HIS A 99 20.05 -1.46 -0.43
N ALA A 100 20.99 -2.25 0.09
CA ALA A 100 20.72 -3.38 1.00
C ALA A 100 19.92 -2.97 2.26
N SER A 101 20.04 -1.72 2.71
CA SER A 101 19.30 -1.21 3.86
C SER A 101 17.79 -1.11 3.69
N LEU A 102 17.29 -1.20 2.46
CA LEU A 102 15.86 -1.19 2.17
C LEU A 102 15.25 -2.59 2.12
N GLN A 103 16.07 -3.65 2.18
CA GLN A 103 15.62 -5.03 2.18
C GLN A 103 14.74 -5.40 3.38
N PRO A 104 15.01 -4.95 4.62
CA PRO A 104 14.10 -5.15 5.74
C PRO A 104 12.71 -4.55 5.48
N GLN A 105 12.65 -3.33 4.96
CA GLN A 105 11.42 -2.61 4.64
C GLN A 105 10.67 -3.31 3.51
N HIS A 106 11.39 -3.82 2.50
CA HIS A 106 10.78 -4.61 1.43
C HIS A 106 10.03 -5.84 1.99
N ARG A 107 10.68 -6.59 2.89
CA ARG A 107 10.07 -7.77 3.53
C ARG A 107 8.84 -7.41 4.34
N GLN A 108 8.89 -6.31 5.10
CA GLN A 108 7.78 -5.81 5.90
C GLN A 108 6.58 -5.40 5.01
N VAL A 109 6.82 -4.65 3.93
CA VAL A 109 5.79 -4.27 2.97
C VAL A 109 5.18 -5.52 2.31
N MET A 110 6.02 -6.46 1.86
CA MET A 110 5.56 -7.70 1.24
C MET A 110 4.73 -8.56 2.19
N GLN A 111 5.11 -8.63 3.47
CA GLN A 111 4.33 -9.35 4.48
C GLN A 111 2.94 -8.72 4.64
N LEU A 112 2.86 -7.40 4.83
CA LEU A 112 1.58 -6.71 4.99
C LEU A 112 0.68 -6.83 3.74
N LEU A 113 1.27 -6.79 2.53
CA LEU A 113 0.54 -7.01 1.28
C LEU A 113 -0.02 -8.43 1.17
N ARG A 114 0.71 -9.45 1.64
CA ARG A 114 0.22 -10.83 1.68
C ARG A 114 -0.94 -10.98 2.65
N GLU A 115 -0.80 -10.45 3.87
CA GLU A 115 -1.87 -10.43 4.87
C GLU A 115 -3.15 -9.76 4.32
N LEU A 116 -3.02 -8.60 3.64
CA LEU A 116 -4.14 -7.93 3.00
C LEU A 116 -4.79 -8.74 1.87
N LYS A 117 -3.99 -9.47 1.08
CA LYS A 117 -4.50 -10.34 0.02
C LYS A 117 -5.27 -11.52 0.60
N GLU A 118 -4.79 -12.12 1.68
CA GLU A 118 -5.46 -13.25 2.35
C GLU A 118 -6.82 -12.85 2.95
N VAL A 119 -6.91 -11.66 3.56
CA VAL A 119 -8.18 -11.10 4.04
C VAL A 119 -9.18 -10.92 2.89
N HIS A 120 -8.72 -10.43 1.74
CA HIS A 120 -9.57 -10.25 0.57
C HIS A 120 -10.03 -11.59 -0.04
N SER A 121 -9.13 -12.56 -0.20
CA SER A 121 -9.48 -13.89 -0.73
C SER A 121 -10.46 -14.64 0.18
N SER A 122 -10.29 -14.55 1.51
CA SER A 122 -11.20 -15.19 2.47
C SER A 122 -12.58 -14.53 2.52
N GLY A 123 -12.67 -13.20 2.38
CA GLY A 123 -13.94 -12.50 2.23
C GLY A 123 -14.72 -12.97 1.00
N HIS A 124 -14.08 -12.94 -0.18
CA HIS A 124 -14.70 -13.38 -1.43
C HIS A 124 -15.13 -14.85 -1.43
N ALA A 125 -14.35 -15.74 -0.81
CA ALA A 125 -14.72 -17.15 -0.69
C ALA A 125 -15.98 -17.37 0.16
N VAL A 126 -16.11 -16.64 1.27
CA VAL A 126 -17.31 -16.69 2.13
C VAL A 126 -18.52 -16.12 1.42
N ASP A 127 -18.39 -14.97 0.75
CA ASP A 127 -19.47 -14.36 -0.01
C ASP A 127 -19.97 -15.27 -1.14
N SER A 128 -19.05 -15.93 -1.86
CA SER A 128 -19.38 -16.91 -2.90
C SER A 128 -20.16 -18.11 -2.36
N TRP A 129 -19.74 -18.67 -1.23
CA TRP A 129 -20.40 -19.82 -0.61
C TRP A 129 -21.79 -19.46 -0.04
N MET A 130 -21.91 -18.27 0.56
CA MET A 130 -23.20 -17.75 1.05
C MET A 130 -24.18 -17.49 -0.10
N GLN A 131 -23.70 -16.98 -1.23
CA GLN A 131 -24.53 -16.83 -2.43
C GLN A 131 -25.00 -18.18 -2.95
N GLU A 132 -24.10 -19.16 -3.11
CA GLU A 132 -24.44 -20.49 -3.63
C GLU A 132 -25.47 -21.24 -2.77
N SER A 133 -25.40 -21.08 -1.43
CA SER A 133 -26.35 -21.68 -0.49
C SER A 133 -27.72 -20.98 -0.44
N ALA A 134 -27.81 -19.73 -0.91
CA ALA A 134 -29.06 -18.95 -0.90
C ALA A 134 -29.88 -19.07 -2.20
N VAL A 135 -29.32 -19.67 -3.24
CA VAL A 135 -30.00 -19.96 -4.52
C VAL A 135 -30.48 -21.40 -4.64
N ALA A 136 -30.28 -22.24 -3.61
CA ALA A 136 -30.72 -23.62 -3.52
C ALA A 136 -31.94 -23.76 -2.60
#